data_AF-A0A228HVH1-F1
#
_entry.id   AF-A0A228HVH1-F1
#
_cell.length_a   1.000
_cell.length_b   1.000
_cell.length_c   1.000
_cell.angle_alpha   90.00
_cell.angle_beta   90.00
_cell.angle_gamma   90.00
#
_symmetry.space_group_name_H-M   'P 1'
#
loop_
_entity.id
_entity.type
_entity.pdbx_description
1 polymer ?
#
loop_
_entity_poly.entity_id
_entity_poly.type
_entity_poly.pdbx_seq_one_letter_code
_entity_poly.pdbx_strand_id
1 'polypeptide(L)'
;MSYALLILGMAVITYAIRSTLFLFGERLTFPPLVRTALGFVPVTVLTAIIVPMTVSPHGGTAELTWRNPQLVGALAAVLVSAATRRPLMTIAAGLAVFFLWQGVVLPHWPPA
;
A
#
# COMPACT_ATOMS: atom_id res chain seq x y z
N MET A 1 5.03 12.54 -30.81
CA MET A 1 4.87 13.21 -29.51
C MET A 1 5.91 12.63 -28.57
N SER A 2 6.95 13.37 -28.20
CA SER A 2 8.16 12.81 -27.58
C SER A 2 7.91 12.41 -26.12
N TYR A 3 7.88 11.11 -25.83
CA TYR A 3 7.82 10.56 -24.46
C TYR A 3 8.86 11.18 -23.52
N ALA A 4 10.02 11.59 -24.06
CA ALA A 4 11.04 12.34 -23.36
C ALA A 4 10.52 13.64 -22.72
N LEU A 5 9.65 14.37 -23.40
CA LEU A 5 9.07 15.62 -22.89
C LEU A 5 8.10 15.37 -21.73
N LEU A 6 7.33 14.27 -21.81
CA LEU A 6 6.43 13.84 -20.73
C LEU A 6 7.20 13.41 -19.49
N ILE A 7 8.23 12.58 -19.64
CA ILE A 7 9.07 12.13 -18.53
C ILE A 7 9.75 13.32 -17.87
N LEU A 8 10.31 14.24 -18.67
CA LEU A 8 10.95 15.44 -18.16
C LEU A 8 9.94 16.35 -17.43
N GLY A 9 8.74 16.54 -17.99
CA GLY A 9 7.67 17.29 -17.36
C GLY A 9 7.23 16.68 -16.02
N MET A 10 7.03 15.37 -15.96
CA MET A 10 6.71 14.66 -14.72
C MET A 10 7.83 14.80 -13.68
N ALA A 11 9.09 14.68 -14.11
CA ALA A 11 10.24 14.84 -13.22
C ALA A 11 10.31 16.26 -12.63
N VAL A 12 10.15 17.29 -13.47
CA VAL A 12 10.17 18.70 -13.05
C VAL A 12 9.03 19.00 -12.07
N ILE A 13 7.80 18.59 -12.39
CA ILE A 13 6.63 18.83 -11.51
C ILE A 13 6.81 18.09 -10.18
N THR A 14 7.20 16.82 -10.21
CA THR A 14 7.44 16.02 -8.99
C THR A 14 8.50 16.65 -8.11
N TYR A 15 9.62 17.07 -8.72
CA TYR A 15 10.70 17.72 -8.00
C TYR A 15 10.26 19.06 -7.42
N ALA A 16 9.58 19.90 -8.20
CA ALA A 16 9.08 21.20 -7.78
C ALA A 16 8.14 21.10 -6.57
N ILE A 17 7.18 20.17 -6.57
CA ILE A 17 6.27 19.97 -5.44
C ILE A 17 7.06 19.52 -4.20
N ARG A 18 7.94 18.52 -4.35
CA ARG A 18 8.71 17.97 -3.23
C ARG A 18 9.70 18.97 -2.65
N SER A 19 10.41 19.72 -3.51
CA SER A 19 11.38 20.73 -3.10
C SER A 19 10.68 21.93 -2.48
N THR A 20 9.55 22.38 -3.02
CA THR A 20 8.79 23.50 -2.44
C THR A 20 8.34 23.18 -1.03
N LEU A 21 7.77 21.99 -0.79
CA LEU A 21 7.37 21.58 0.56
C LEU A 21 8.57 21.48 1.53
N PHE A 22 9.73 21.05 1.04
CA PHE A 22 10.94 20.94 1.86
C PHE A 22 11.55 22.32 2.19
N LEU A 23 11.67 23.21 1.19
CA LEU A 23 12.19 24.57 1.32
C LEU A 23 11.24 25.49 2.10
N PHE A 24 9.91 25.37 1.91
CA PHE A 24 8.93 26.08 2.74
C PHE A 24 8.87 25.51 4.16
N GLY A 25 9.20 24.24 4.38
CA GLY A 25 9.22 23.62 5.71
C GLY A 25 10.21 24.26 6.69
N GLU A 26 11.29 24.88 6.21
CA GLU A 26 12.25 25.62 7.05
C GLU A 26 11.81 27.06 7.34
N ARG A 27 10.92 27.66 6.53
CA ARG A 27 10.52 29.07 6.63
C ARG A 27 9.09 29.30 7.09
N LEU A 28 8.18 28.36 6.84
CA LEU A 28 6.84 28.30 7.44
C LEU A 28 6.94 27.44 8.70
N THR A 29 6.92 28.09 9.85
CA THR A 29 6.69 27.42 11.13
C THR A 29 5.27 26.82 11.12
N PHE A 30 5.13 25.62 10.53
CA PHE A 30 3.87 24.90 10.58
C PHE A 30 3.47 24.72 12.04
N PRO A 31 2.19 24.97 12.40
CA PRO A 31 1.71 24.67 13.74
C PRO A 31 2.05 23.21 14.08
N PRO A 32 2.46 22.92 15.33
CA PRO A 32 2.89 21.56 15.71
C PRO A 32 1.84 20.50 15.37
N LEU A 33 0.56 20.86 15.37
CA LEU A 33 -0.55 20.02 14.97
C LEU A 33 -0.48 19.60 13.48
N VAL A 34 -0.20 20.55 12.59
CA VAL A 34 -0.14 20.31 11.12
C VAL A 34 1.08 19.46 10.78
N ARG A 35 2.25 19.75 11.35
CA ARG A 35 3.46 18.93 11.15
C ARG A 35 3.25 17.48 11.62
N THR A 36 2.60 17.32 12.76
CA THR A 36 2.25 16.00 13.31
C THR A 36 1.27 15.29 12.38
N ALA A 37 0.20 15.97 11.94
CA ALA A 37 -0.77 15.41 11.00
C ALA A 37 -0.12 14.96 9.68
N LEU A 38 0.74 15.79 9.07
CA LEU A 38 1.46 15.42 7.84
C LEU A 38 2.39 14.22 8.04
N GLY A 39 3.03 14.07 9.21
CA GLY A 39 3.85 12.89 9.53
C GLY A 39 3.05 11.59 9.55
N PHE A 40 1.76 11.65 9.90
CA PHE A 40 0.85 10.49 9.92
C PHE A 40 0.13 10.24 8.59
N VAL A 41 0.16 11.18 7.64
CA VAL A 41 -0.49 11.01 6.33
C VAL A 41 -0.01 9.74 5.61
N PRO A 42 1.29 9.45 5.46
CA PRO A 42 1.75 8.31 4.68
C PRO A 42 1.22 6.97 5.19
N VAL A 43 1.30 6.74 6.51
CA VAL A 43 0.83 5.48 7.12
C VAL A 43 -0.69 5.38 7.11
N THR A 44 -1.39 6.48 7.35
CA THR A 44 -2.86 6.52 7.35
C THR A 44 -3.42 6.28 5.96
N VAL A 45 -2.88 6.93 4.93
CA VAL A 45 -3.31 6.77 3.54
C VAL A 45 -3.00 5.36 3.05
N LEU A 46 -1.81 4.84 3.34
CA LEU A 46 -1.46 3.45 2.97
C LEU A 46 -2.43 2.46 3.59
N THR A 47 -2.78 2.64 4.87
CA THR A 47 -3.77 1.80 5.57
C THR A 47 -5.16 1.96 4.95
N ALA A 48 -5.60 3.19 4.67
CA ALA A 48 -6.90 3.46 4.06
C ALA A 48 -7.05 2.89 2.63
N ILE A 49 -5.93 2.67 1.91
CA ILE A 49 -5.93 2.03 0.60
C ILE A 49 -5.88 0.50 0.74
N ILE A 50 -5.01 -0.02 1.59
CA ILE A 50 -4.80 -1.47 1.74
C ILE A 50 -6.01 -2.15 2.36
N VAL A 51 -6.61 -1.58 3.41
CA VAL A 51 -7.73 -2.19 4.14
C VAL A 51 -8.93 -2.50 3.24
N PRO A 52 -9.48 -1.57 2.43
CA PRO A 52 -10.59 -1.90 1.55
C PRO A 52 -10.18 -2.87 0.45
N MET A 53 -8.95 -2.79 -0.08
CA MET A 53 -8.44 -3.75 -1.07
C MET A 53 -8.39 -5.18 -0.51
N THR A 54 -8.11 -5.34 0.79
CA THR A 54 -8.07 -6.67 1.43
C THR A 54 -9.45 -7.14 1.88
N VAL A 55 -10.33 -6.23 2.33
CA VAL A 55 -11.65 -6.56 2.89
C VAL A 55 -12.75 -6.71 1.84
N SER A 56 -12.72 -5.90 0.77
CA SER A 56 -13.67 -5.99 -0.36
C SER A 56 -12.94 -5.81 -1.70
N PRO A 57 -12.30 -6.88 -2.22
CA PRO A 57 -11.53 -6.79 -3.46
C PRO A 57 -12.39 -6.49 -4.70
N HIS A 58 -13.68 -6.86 -4.69
CA HIS A 58 -14.58 -6.76 -5.84
C HIS A 58 -15.61 -5.61 -5.73
N GLY A 59 -15.46 -4.69 -4.77
CA GLY A 59 -16.34 -3.52 -4.64
C GLY A 59 -17.77 -3.83 -4.19
N GLY A 60 -18.03 -5.05 -3.71
CA GLY A 60 -19.33 -5.50 -3.20
C GLY A 60 -19.42 -5.48 -1.66
N THR A 61 -20.43 -6.17 -1.11
CA THR A 61 -20.59 -6.38 0.34
C THR A 61 -19.33 -6.99 0.96
N ALA A 62 -19.03 -6.64 2.22
CA ALA A 62 -17.85 -7.15 2.90
C ALA A 62 -17.80 -8.68 2.85
N GLU A 63 -16.91 -9.24 2.01
CA GLU A 63 -16.70 -10.68 1.90
C GLU A 63 -15.83 -11.14 3.08
N LEU A 64 -16.34 -10.95 4.30
CA LEU A 64 -15.79 -11.51 5.55
C LEU A 64 -16.05 -13.02 5.60
N THR A 65 -15.52 -13.73 4.62
CA THR A 65 -15.61 -15.17 4.52
C THR A 65 -14.20 -15.72 4.42
N TRP A 66 -13.92 -16.79 5.19
CA TRP A 66 -12.63 -17.50 5.23
C TRP A 66 -12.17 -18.05 3.86
N ARG A 67 -13.04 -17.96 2.87
CA ARG A 67 -12.83 -18.31 1.47
C ARG A 67 -12.23 -17.17 0.64
N ASN A 68 -11.97 -16.00 1.22
CA ASN A 68 -11.25 -14.94 0.52
C ASN A 68 -9.73 -15.05 0.80
N PRO A 69 -8.91 -15.45 -0.19
CA PRO A 69 -7.46 -15.60 -0.02
C PRO A 69 -6.75 -14.27 0.27
N GLN A 70 -7.31 -13.11 -0.14
CA GLN A 70 -6.71 -11.81 0.12
C GLN A 70 -6.81 -11.40 1.59
N LEU A 71 -7.92 -11.73 2.26
CA LEU A 71 -8.07 -11.49 3.71
C LEU A 71 -7.06 -12.30 4.52
N VAL A 72 -6.95 -13.61 4.22
CA VAL A 72 -6.05 -14.51 4.95
C VAL A 72 -4.57 -14.18 4.67
N GLY A 73 -4.24 -13.84 3.42
CA GLY A 73 -2.90 -13.37 3.04
C GLY A 73 -2.51 -12.07 3.76
N ALA A 74 -3.43 -11.11 3.86
CA ALA A 74 -3.19 -9.86 4.59
C ALA A 74 -2.99 -10.09 6.09
N LEU A 75 -3.81 -10.93 6.71
CA LEU A 75 -3.72 -11.27 8.13
C LEU A 75 -2.39 -11.97 8.45
N ALA A 76 -1.99 -12.93 7.61
CA ALA A 76 -0.70 -13.59 7.73
C ALA A 76 0.47 -12.64 7.53
N ALA A 77 0.41 -11.73 6.55
CA ALA A 77 1.43 -10.71 6.34
C ALA A 77 1.58 -9.79 7.55
N VAL A 78 0.48 -9.40 8.20
CA VAL A 78 0.50 -8.61 9.45
C VAL A 78 1.15 -9.40 10.59
N LEU A 79 0.77 -10.66 10.78
CA LEU A 79 1.34 -11.52 11.82
C LEU A 79 2.85 -11.73 11.64
N VAL A 80 3.29 -12.02 10.42
CA VAL A 80 4.72 -12.17 10.12
C VAL A 80 5.45 -10.84 10.25
N SER A 81 4.82 -9.72 9.87
CA SER A 81 5.40 -8.39 10.07
C SER A 81 5.63 -8.03 11.53
N ALA A 82 4.66 -8.31 12.39
CA ALA A 82 4.80 -8.14 13.82
C ALA A 82 5.92 -9.03 14.40
N ALA A 83 6.06 -10.26 13.93
CA ALA A 83 7.04 -11.22 14.45
C ALA A 83 8.47 -10.96 13.96
N THR A 84 8.67 -10.65 12.68
CA THR A 84 9.99 -10.69 12.07
C THR A 84 10.70 -9.33 12.02
N ARG A 85 9.97 -8.20 12.06
CA ARG A 85 10.50 -6.83 11.87
C ARG A 85 11.43 -6.65 10.66
N ARG A 86 11.43 -7.59 9.71
CA ARG A 86 12.27 -7.62 8.51
C ARG A 86 11.37 -7.55 7.26
N PRO A 87 11.30 -6.40 6.57
CA PRO A 87 10.33 -6.17 5.49
C PRO A 87 10.46 -7.17 4.32
N LEU A 88 11.67 -7.69 4.05
CA LEU A 88 11.86 -8.72 3.03
C LEU A 88 11.19 -10.04 3.41
N MET A 89 11.29 -10.46 4.68
CA MET A 89 10.64 -11.69 5.15
C MET A 89 9.11 -11.54 5.21
N THR A 90 8.60 -10.34 5.49
CA THR A 90 7.15 -10.10 5.51
C THR A 90 6.56 -10.17 4.11
N ILE A 91 7.26 -9.62 3.11
CA ILE A 91 6.84 -9.72 1.71
C ILE A 91 6.87 -11.19 1.27
N ALA A 92 7.99 -11.88 1.50
CA ALA A 92 8.14 -13.27 1.10
C ALA A 92 7.10 -14.20 1.75
N ALA A 93 6.88 -14.07 3.06
CA ALA A 93 5.92 -14.88 3.79
C ALA A 93 4.47 -14.53 3.45
N GLY A 94 4.14 -13.24 3.31
CA GLY A 94 2.81 -12.79 2.88
C GLY A 94 2.47 -13.33 1.49
N LEU A 95 3.43 -13.28 0.57
CA LEU A 95 3.29 -13.85 -0.78
C LEU A 95 3.12 -15.37 -0.72
N ALA A 96 3.95 -16.07 0.06
CA ALA A 96 3.85 -17.53 0.19
C ALA A 96 2.49 -17.98 0.76
N VAL A 97 1.98 -17.31 1.80
CA VAL A 97 0.67 -17.63 2.37
C VAL A 97 -0.45 -17.28 1.41
N PHE A 98 -0.36 -16.15 0.70
CA PHE A 98 -1.31 -15.79 -0.33
C PHE A 98 -1.39 -16.84 -1.43
N PHE A 99 -0.24 -17.29 -1.97
CA PHE A 99 -0.19 -18.32 -3.01
C PHE A 99 -0.70 -19.67 -2.52
N LEU A 100 -0.33 -20.09 -1.30
CA LEU A 100 -0.80 -21.34 -0.71
C LEU A 100 -2.32 -21.31 -0.51
N TRP A 101 -2.85 -20.21 0.04
CA TRP A 101 -4.30 -20.10 0.29
C TRP A 101 -5.09 -19.92 -1.01
N GLN A 102 -4.56 -19.17 -1.99
CA GLN A 102 -5.15 -19.06 -3.32
C GLN A 102 -5.21 -20.42 -4.03
N GLY A 103 -4.15 -21.24 -3.93
CA GLY A 103 -4.11 -22.58 -4.50
C GLY A 103 -5.05 -23.57 -3.80
N VAL A 104 -5.25 -23.42 -2.49
CA VAL A 104 -6.19 -24.26 -1.71
C VAL A 104 -7.65 -23.88 -1.97
N VAL A 105 -7.94 -22.60 -2.23
CA VAL A 105 -9.31 -22.08 -2.40
C VAL A 105 -9.80 -22.12 -3.86
N LEU A 106 -8.93 -21.92 -4.85
CA LEU A 106 -9.27 -22.01 -6.27
C LEU A 106 -8.58 -23.22 -6.94
N PRO A 107 -9.17 -24.42 -6.91
CA PRO A 107 -8.66 -25.57 -7.66
C PRO A 107 -8.94 -25.50 -9.18
N HIS A 108 -9.42 -24.37 -9.74
CA HIS A 108 -9.91 -24.28 -11.13
C HIS A 108 -9.22 -23.22 -12.02
N TRP A 109 -7.92 -22.98 -11.84
CA TRP A 109 -7.14 -22.32 -12.90
C TRP A 109 -7.09 -23.25 -14.14
N PRO A 110 -7.56 -22.85 -15.35
CA PRO A 110 -7.24 -21.59 -16.03
C PRO A 110 -8.45 -20.77 -16.54
N PRO A 111 -8.26 -19.46 -16.83
CA PRO A 111 -9.22 -18.68 -17.60
C PRO A 111 -9.27 -19.18 -19.06
N ALA A 112 -10.46 -19.54 -19.54
CA ALA A 112 -10.79 -19.57 -20.97
C ALA A 112 -11.35 -18.20 -21.37
#